data_AF-A0A924G8E3-F1
#
_entry.id   AF-A0A924G8E3-F1
#
_cell.length_a   1.000
_cell.length_b   1.000
_cell.length_c   1.000
_cell.angle_alpha   90.00
_cell.angle_beta   90.00
_cell.angle_gamma   90.00
#
_symmetry.space_group_name_H-M   'P 1'
#
loop_
_entity.id
_entity.type
_entity.pdbx_description
1 polymer ?
#
loop_
_entity_poly.entity_id
_entity_poly.type
_entity_poly.pdbx_seq_one_letter_code
_entity_poly.pdbx_strand_id
1 'polypeptide(L)'
;MTVVTTPEQHGAKAHSDGGWGEPGYVPVQTRSARFTSTKHDEFPKVTGLEADWKLTPVALVRDLIDGELDGSTYDYVADALPGVVIEWVDRDDAKIGGAGTPEERASANAWSGFDKALAITVTSEQHVDLTLNRSGL
;
A
#
# COMPACT_ATOMS: atom_id res chain seq x y z
N MET A 1 4.27 -19.03 -50.07
CA MET A 1 4.24 -18.57 -48.67
C MET A 1 3.99 -19.82 -47.83
N THR A 2 5.04 -20.40 -47.27
CA THR A 2 4.95 -21.68 -46.56
C THR A 2 4.60 -21.39 -45.11
N VAL A 3 3.39 -21.79 -44.69
CA VAL A 3 2.97 -21.68 -43.30
C VAL A 3 3.59 -22.86 -42.55
N VAL A 4 4.52 -22.57 -41.65
CA VAL A 4 5.06 -23.55 -40.72
C VAL A 4 4.12 -23.58 -39.52
N THR A 5 3.34 -24.64 -39.37
CA THR A 5 2.56 -24.91 -38.16
C THR A 5 3.43 -25.67 -37.17
N THR A 6 3.78 -25.04 -36.06
CA THR A 6 4.45 -25.72 -34.93
C THR A 6 3.47 -26.72 -34.32
N PRO A 7 3.84 -28.00 -34.14
CA PRO A 7 2.97 -28.97 -33.48
C PRO A 7 2.86 -28.62 -31.99
N GLU A 8 1.64 -28.32 -31.53
CA GLU A 8 1.34 -28.19 -30.09
C GLU A 8 1.26 -29.59 -29.46
N GLN A 9 2.32 -30.01 -28.75
CA GLN A 9 2.26 -31.18 -27.89
C GLN A 9 1.39 -30.85 -26.67
N HIS A 10 0.31 -31.62 -26.46
CA HIS A 10 -0.53 -31.51 -25.27
C HIS A 10 0.34 -31.59 -24.00
N GLY A 11 0.35 -30.50 -23.22
CA GLY A 11 1.14 -30.38 -21.98
C GLY A 11 2.42 -29.55 -22.10
N ALA A 12 2.86 -29.15 -23.29
CA ALA A 12 3.94 -28.19 -23.49
C ALA A 12 3.43 -26.73 -23.50
N LYS A 13 2.44 -26.42 -22.64
CA LYS A 13 1.97 -25.06 -22.43
C LYS A 13 2.80 -24.42 -21.32
N ALA A 14 3.17 -23.16 -21.51
CA ALA A 14 3.75 -22.35 -20.44
C ALA A 14 2.93 -22.51 -19.15
N HIS A 15 3.61 -22.82 -18.05
CA HIS A 15 2.99 -22.96 -16.74
C HIS A 15 2.61 -21.58 -16.20
N SER A 16 1.58 -21.53 -15.34
CA SER A 16 0.93 -20.29 -14.90
C SER A 16 1.75 -19.47 -13.87
N ASP A 17 2.98 -19.88 -13.57
CA ASP A 17 3.84 -19.21 -12.58
C ASP A 17 4.62 -18.01 -13.16
N GLY A 18 4.40 -17.68 -14.44
CA GLY A 18 4.66 -16.35 -15.02
C GLY A 18 5.97 -16.23 -15.81
N GLY A 19 6.02 -15.28 -16.75
CA GLY A 19 7.23 -14.90 -17.50
C GLY A 19 7.62 -15.80 -18.68
N TRP A 20 7.15 -17.04 -18.74
CA TRP A 20 7.53 -18.01 -19.79
C TRP A 20 7.04 -17.67 -21.21
N GLY A 21 6.05 -16.78 -21.34
CA GLY A 21 5.50 -16.32 -22.63
C GLY A 21 6.14 -15.05 -23.18
N GLU A 22 6.98 -14.39 -22.39
CA GLU A 22 7.61 -13.11 -22.74
C GLU A 22 9.13 -13.23 -22.66
N PRO A 23 9.83 -13.43 -23.80
CA PRO A 23 11.28 -13.54 -23.83
C PRO A 23 11.94 -12.31 -23.18
N GLY A 24 12.68 -12.53 -22.08
CA GLY A 24 13.37 -11.46 -21.36
C GLY A 24 12.59 -10.86 -20.18
N TYR A 25 11.42 -11.39 -19.83
CA TYR A 25 10.75 -11.02 -18.58
C TYR A 25 11.60 -11.45 -17.37
N VAL A 26 12.17 -10.47 -16.68
CA VAL A 26 12.86 -10.66 -15.40
C VAL A 26 11.89 -10.20 -14.31
N PRO A 27 11.37 -11.11 -13.45
CA PRO A 27 10.51 -10.72 -12.36
C PRO A 27 11.22 -9.74 -11.42
N VAL A 28 10.47 -8.87 -10.74
CA VAL A 28 11.04 -8.00 -9.70
C VAL A 28 11.69 -8.86 -8.61
N GLN A 29 13.03 -8.73 -8.46
CA GLN A 29 13.83 -9.57 -7.55
C GLN A 29 13.99 -8.97 -6.15
N THR A 30 13.89 -7.64 -6.01
CA THR A 30 14.09 -6.93 -4.75
C THR A 30 12.90 -6.04 -4.44
N ARG A 31 12.64 -5.82 -3.14
CA ARG A 31 11.53 -4.96 -2.72
C ARG A 31 11.68 -3.52 -3.22
N SER A 32 12.89 -2.97 -3.20
CA SER A 32 13.18 -1.62 -3.69
C SER A 32 12.90 -1.40 -5.18
N ALA A 33 12.77 -2.47 -5.96
CA ALA A 33 12.44 -2.41 -7.38
C ALA A 33 10.94 -2.57 -7.65
N ARG A 34 10.10 -2.71 -6.62
CA ARG A 34 8.64 -2.68 -6.78
C ARG A 34 8.20 -1.30 -7.25
N PHE A 35 7.15 -1.28 -8.06
CA PHE A 35 6.51 -0.03 -8.45
C PHE A 35 5.98 0.69 -7.20
N THR A 36 6.20 2.00 -7.14
CA THR A 36 5.70 2.85 -6.06
C THR A 36 5.07 4.11 -6.65
N SER A 37 4.00 4.59 -6.04
CA SER A 37 3.35 5.83 -6.43
C SER A 37 2.51 6.41 -5.30
N THR A 38 2.39 7.73 -5.25
CA THR A 38 1.46 8.44 -4.36
C THR A 38 0.07 8.62 -4.96
N LYS A 39 -0.13 8.21 -6.22
CA LYS A 39 -1.39 8.36 -6.95
C LYS A 39 -2.10 7.02 -7.07
N HIS A 40 -3.35 7.01 -6.62
CA HIS A 40 -4.21 5.83 -6.64
C HIS A 40 -4.43 5.25 -8.05
N ASP A 41 -4.57 6.12 -9.05
CA ASP A 41 -4.87 5.75 -10.44
C ASP A 41 -3.67 5.23 -11.23
N GLU A 42 -2.45 5.42 -10.74
CA GLU A 42 -1.23 4.86 -11.35
C GLU A 42 -1.05 3.36 -11.06
N PHE A 43 -1.75 2.82 -10.06
CA PHE A 43 -1.81 1.37 -9.81
C PHE A 43 -2.89 0.70 -10.67
N PRO A 44 -2.72 -0.56 -11.11
CA PRO A 44 -3.80 -1.33 -11.72
C PRO A 44 -4.92 -1.64 -10.71
N LYS A 45 -6.15 -1.84 -11.20
CA LYS A 45 -7.27 -2.27 -10.34
C LYS A 45 -6.97 -3.64 -9.72
N VAL A 46 -7.21 -3.76 -8.41
CA VAL A 46 -7.02 -5.04 -7.69
C VAL A 46 -8.12 -6.01 -8.08
N THR A 47 -7.74 -7.17 -8.61
CA THR A 47 -8.64 -8.28 -8.95
C THR A 47 -8.73 -9.34 -7.86
N GLY A 48 -7.73 -9.41 -6.98
CA GLY A 48 -7.58 -10.47 -5.97
C GLY A 48 -6.78 -11.67 -6.47
N LEU A 49 -6.21 -11.60 -7.67
CA LEU A 49 -5.30 -12.64 -8.20
C LEU A 49 -3.84 -12.25 -8.03
N GLU A 50 -3.57 -10.97 -7.76
CA GLU A 50 -2.23 -10.44 -7.54
C GLU A 50 -1.60 -11.06 -6.29
N ALA A 51 -0.27 -11.20 -6.29
CA ALA A 51 0.44 -11.85 -5.19
C ALA A 51 0.20 -11.18 -3.83
N ASP A 52 0.06 -9.84 -3.82
CA ASP A 52 -0.20 -9.06 -2.60
C ASP A 52 -1.66 -9.17 -2.12
N TRP A 53 -2.59 -9.66 -2.97
CA TRP A 53 -4.04 -9.64 -2.70
C TRP A 53 -4.70 -11.03 -2.68
N LYS A 54 -4.04 -12.08 -3.19
CA LYS A 54 -4.64 -13.42 -3.36
C LYS A 54 -5.12 -14.11 -2.08
N LEU A 55 -4.65 -13.66 -0.92
CA LEU A 55 -5.08 -14.14 0.40
C LEU A 55 -5.97 -13.14 1.13
N THR A 56 -6.23 -11.99 0.52
CA THR A 56 -7.08 -10.94 1.06
C THR A 56 -8.50 -11.13 0.55
N PRO A 57 -9.53 -11.07 1.41
CA PRO A 57 -10.91 -11.05 0.97
C PRO A 57 -11.24 -9.69 0.33
N VAL A 58 -10.79 -9.47 -0.92
CA VAL A 58 -10.84 -8.17 -1.61
C VAL A 58 -12.24 -7.55 -1.60
N ALA A 59 -13.29 -8.37 -1.71
CA ALA A 59 -14.67 -7.89 -1.65
C ALA A 59 -15.01 -7.17 -0.33
N LEU A 60 -14.45 -7.60 0.80
CA LEU A 60 -14.72 -7.01 2.12
C LEU A 60 -13.96 -5.71 2.37
N VAL A 61 -12.82 -5.52 1.69
CA VAL A 61 -11.95 -4.34 1.86
C VAL A 61 -12.00 -3.42 0.64
N ARG A 62 -12.94 -3.64 -0.28
CA ARG A 62 -13.01 -2.92 -1.56
C ARG A 62 -13.09 -1.41 -1.38
N ASP A 63 -13.89 -0.97 -0.41
CA ASP A 63 -14.09 0.44 -0.09
C ASP A 63 -12.81 1.10 0.45
N LEU A 64 -11.94 0.34 1.13
CA LEU A 64 -10.63 0.86 1.54
C LEU A 64 -9.68 1.03 0.34
N ILE A 65 -9.79 0.13 -0.64
CA ILE A 65 -8.88 0.14 -1.79
C ILE A 65 -9.28 1.19 -2.83
N ASP A 66 -10.57 1.32 -3.17
CA ASP A 66 -11.06 2.19 -4.26
C ASP A 66 -12.15 3.18 -3.84
N GLY A 67 -12.64 3.09 -2.60
CA GLY A 67 -13.70 3.96 -2.12
C GLY A 67 -13.18 5.33 -1.71
N GLU A 68 -14.12 6.26 -1.57
CA GLU A 68 -13.88 7.57 -0.96
C GLU A 68 -13.52 7.36 0.52
N LEU A 69 -12.37 7.90 0.92
CA LEU A 69 -11.90 7.84 2.29
C LEU A 69 -12.04 9.21 2.94
N ASP A 70 -12.50 9.22 4.19
CA ASP A 70 -12.45 10.41 5.02
C ASP A 70 -11.01 10.62 5.51
N GLY A 71 -10.35 11.62 4.94
CA GLY A 71 -8.99 12.02 5.27
C GLY A 71 -8.90 13.11 6.33
N SER A 72 -10.02 13.50 6.94
CA SER A 72 -10.09 14.59 7.89
C SER A 72 -9.51 14.21 9.26
N THR A 73 -9.20 15.23 10.07
CA THR A 73 -8.77 15.03 11.45
C THR A 73 -9.94 14.55 12.30
N TYR A 74 -9.65 13.67 13.23
CA TYR A 74 -10.58 13.24 14.26
C TYR A 74 -10.11 13.68 15.65
N ASP A 75 -11.06 13.78 16.57
CA ASP A 75 -10.78 13.99 17.99
C ASP A 75 -10.15 12.73 18.60
N TYR A 76 -9.12 12.92 19.41
CA TYR A 76 -8.47 11.84 20.14
C TYR A 76 -8.26 12.22 21.61
N VAL A 77 -8.17 11.19 22.44
CA VAL A 77 -7.81 11.31 23.86
C VAL A 77 -6.56 10.50 24.10
N ALA A 78 -5.56 11.14 24.70
CA ALA A 78 -4.29 10.52 25.10
C ALA A 78 -3.75 11.22 26.35
N ASP A 79 -3.07 10.46 27.21
CA ASP A 79 -2.38 11.02 28.36
C ASP A 79 -1.13 11.79 27.93
N ALA A 80 -0.88 12.92 28.59
CA ALA A 80 0.36 13.66 28.40
C ALA A 80 1.52 12.89 29.07
N LEU A 81 2.47 12.44 28.27
CA LEU A 81 3.64 11.68 28.73
C LEU A 81 4.94 12.47 28.45
N PRO A 82 5.89 12.51 29.40
CA PRO A 82 7.19 13.14 29.16
C PRO A 82 7.89 12.54 27.94
N GLY A 83 8.37 13.40 27.04
CA GLY A 83 9.06 12.97 25.82
C GLY A 83 8.15 12.36 24.76
N VAL A 84 6.83 12.60 24.82
CA VAL A 84 5.89 12.24 23.76
C VAL A 84 5.15 13.51 23.29
N VAL A 85 5.14 13.75 21.99
CA VAL A 85 4.39 14.84 21.34
C VAL A 85 3.42 14.22 20.35
N ILE A 86 2.15 14.61 20.43
CA ILE A 86 1.10 14.15 19.52
C ILE A 86 0.46 15.38 18.90
N GLU A 87 0.52 15.48 17.58
CA GLU A 87 0.03 16.65 16.85
C GLU A 87 -0.47 16.26 15.45
N TRP A 88 -1.48 16.98 14.96
CA TRP A 88 -1.87 16.91 13.56
C TRP A 88 -0.93 17.78 12.72
N VAL A 89 -0.20 17.16 11.81
CA VAL A 89 0.70 17.85 10.87
C VAL A 89 0.06 17.94 9.48
N ASP A 90 0.44 18.99 8.75
CA ASP A 90 -0.01 19.19 7.37
C ASP A 90 0.63 18.17 6.41
N ARG A 91 -0.02 17.96 5.27
CA ARG A 91 0.39 16.99 4.23
C ARG A 91 1.78 17.25 3.65
N ASP A 92 2.26 18.48 3.71
CA ASP A 92 3.58 18.92 3.24
C ASP A 92 4.67 18.85 4.33
N ASP A 93 4.34 18.36 5.53
CA ASP A 93 5.33 18.16 6.59
C ASP A 93 6.44 17.21 6.13
N ALA A 94 7.70 17.61 6.36
CA ALA A 94 8.88 16.89 5.89
C ALA A 94 9.02 15.44 6.42
N LYS A 95 8.28 15.08 7.48
CA LYS A 95 8.23 13.69 7.99
C LYS A 95 7.42 12.77 7.06
N ILE A 96 6.45 13.32 6.33
CA ILE A 96 5.60 12.56 5.42
C ILE A 96 6.44 12.01 4.27
N GLY A 97 6.33 10.69 4.03
CA GLY A 97 7.12 9.98 3.03
C GLY A 97 8.51 9.54 3.48
N GLY A 98 8.95 9.92 4.67
CA GLY A 98 10.21 9.40 5.25
C GLY A 98 10.22 7.88 5.42
N ALA A 99 9.05 7.27 5.61
CA ALA A 99 8.87 5.81 5.70
C ALA A 99 8.74 5.09 4.34
N GLY A 100 8.75 5.83 3.23
CA GLY A 100 8.60 5.29 1.87
C GLY A 100 7.37 5.81 1.13
N THR A 101 7.35 5.53 -0.17
CA THR A 101 6.22 5.79 -1.08
C THR A 101 5.30 4.57 -1.12
N PRO A 102 3.96 4.72 -1.24
CA PRO A 102 3.06 3.58 -1.34
C PRO A 102 3.48 2.57 -2.42
N GLU A 103 3.42 1.29 -2.10
CA GLU A 103 3.79 0.18 -2.99
C GLU A 103 2.55 -0.58 -3.53
N GLU A 104 1.35 -0.20 -3.10
CA GLU A 104 0.10 -0.82 -3.53
C GLU A 104 -1.09 0.17 -3.51
N ARG A 105 -2.19 -0.24 -4.13
CA ARG A 105 -3.32 0.64 -4.47
C ARG A 105 -4.08 1.21 -3.25
N ALA A 106 -4.28 0.45 -2.18
CA ALA A 106 -4.97 0.92 -0.98
C ALA A 106 -4.16 1.96 -0.19
N SER A 107 -2.86 1.75 0.02
CA SER A 107 -1.99 2.77 0.62
C SER A 107 -1.88 3.99 -0.28
N ALA A 108 -1.90 3.84 -1.60
CA ALA A 108 -2.00 4.98 -2.52
C ALA A 108 -3.35 5.71 -2.41
N ASN A 109 -4.46 4.99 -2.19
CA ASN A 109 -5.78 5.59 -1.92
C ASN A 109 -5.75 6.43 -0.64
N ALA A 110 -5.31 5.82 0.48
CA ALA A 110 -5.14 6.49 1.76
C ALA A 110 -4.18 7.69 1.66
N TRP A 111 -3.05 7.51 0.99
CA TRP A 111 -2.09 8.59 0.73
C TRP A 111 -2.76 9.71 -0.05
N SER A 112 -3.50 9.41 -1.12
CA SER A 112 -4.11 10.42 -1.96
C SER A 112 -5.18 11.24 -1.22
N GLY A 113 -5.92 10.63 -0.27
CA GLY A 113 -7.08 11.23 0.37
C GLY A 113 -6.88 11.99 1.69
N PHE A 114 -5.74 11.88 2.39
CA PHE A 114 -5.60 12.51 3.73
C PHE A 114 -5.30 14.02 3.71
N ASP A 115 -5.94 14.84 4.54
CA ASP A 115 -5.57 16.27 4.59
C ASP A 115 -4.44 16.54 5.58
N LYS A 116 -4.48 15.86 6.72
CA LYS A 116 -3.49 15.95 7.80
C LYS A 116 -3.12 14.55 8.28
N ALA A 117 -1.92 14.42 8.85
CA ALA A 117 -1.46 13.18 9.48
C ALA A 117 -1.30 13.37 10.98
N LEU A 118 -1.66 12.36 11.77
CA LEU A 118 -1.43 12.38 13.21
C LEU A 118 0.01 11.94 13.49
N ALA A 119 0.89 12.88 13.78
CA ALA A 119 2.27 12.62 14.14
C ALA A 119 2.37 12.30 15.63
N ILE A 120 3.00 11.16 15.95
CA ILE A 120 3.34 10.75 17.31
C ILE A 120 4.87 10.69 17.40
N THR A 121 5.45 11.69 18.03
CA THR A 121 6.90 11.80 18.20
C THR A 121 7.29 11.35 19.60
N VAL A 122 8.16 10.35 19.70
CA VAL A 122 8.67 9.81 20.96
C VAL A 122 10.16 10.11 21.07
N THR A 123 10.55 10.93 22.04
CA THR A 123 11.95 11.31 22.34
C THR A 123 12.41 10.79 23.71
N SER A 124 11.56 10.10 24.46
CA SER A 124 11.94 9.50 25.74
C SER A 124 13.00 8.41 25.55
N GLU A 125 14.05 8.45 26.37
CA GLU A 125 15.04 7.36 26.47
C GLU A 125 14.58 6.21 27.37
N GLN A 126 13.55 6.46 28.20
CA GLN A 126 12.93 5.46 29.06
C GLN A 126 11.68 4.88 28.38
N HIS A 127 11.32 3.65 28.76
CA HIS A 127 10.06 3.02 28.33
C HIS A 127 8.86 3.91 28.66
N VAL A 128 7.96 4.07 27.69
CA VAL A 128 6.71 4.82 27.83
C VAL A 128 5.57 4.01 27.24
N ASP A 129 4.46 3.92 27.96
CA ASP A 129 3.23 3.29 27.49
C ASP A 129 2.24 4.36 27.08
N LEU A 130 2.13 4.61 25.77
CA LEU A 130 1.15 5.55 25.21
C LEU A 130 -0.11 4.80 24.77
N THR A 131 -1.26 5.21 25.29
CA THR A 131 -2.57 4.82 24.75
C THR A 131 -3.23 6.02 24.09
N LEU A 132 -3.63 5.86 22.83
CA LEU A 132 -4.41 6.85 22.09
C LEU A 132 -5.76 6.26 21.70
N ASN A 133 -6.83 6.91 22.11
CA ASN A 133 -8.19 6.53 21.76
C ASN A 133 -8.77 7.54 20.79
N ARG A 134 -9.37 7.06 19.70
CA ARG A 134 -10.22 7.89 18.84
C ARG A 134 -11.54 8.10 19.59
N SER A 135 -11.94 9.34 19.80
CA SER A 135 -13.25 9.62 20.39
C SER A 135 -14.32 9.60 19.31
N GLY A 136 -15.45 8.93 19.56
CA GLY A 136 -16.65 9.05 18.72
C GLY A 136 -16.85 8.00 17.62
N LEU A 137 -16.14 6.86 17.69
CA LEU A 137 -16.44 5.66 16.89
C LEU A 137 -17.07 4.56 17.76
#